data_AF-A0A7V4JSF3-F1
#
_entry.id   AF-A0A7V4JSF3-F1
#
_cell.length_a   1.000
_cell.length_b   1.000
_cell.length_c   1.000
_cell.angle_alpha   90.00
_cell.angle_beta   90.00
_cell.angle_gamma   90.00
#
_symmetry.space_group_name_H-M   'P 1'
#
loop_
_entity.id
_entity.type
_entity.pdbx_description
1 polymer ?
#
loop_
_entity_poly.entity_id
_entity_poly.type
_entity_poly.pdbx_seq_one_letter_code
_entity_poly.pdbx_strand_id
1 'polypeptide(L)' 'MSTRPVTDKDREMAQKCLQCPVCGQARRTQRGLAFWFVRTIESGLCPYCQAYERVYGRKAHEPVATE' A
#
# COMPACT_ATOMS: atom_id res chain seq x y z
N MET A 1 1.59 18.09 11.96
CA MET A 1 1.71 17.10 10.88
C MET A 1 2.94 17.46 10.06
N SER A 2 4.01 16.66 10.11
CA SER A 2 5.21 16.91 9.30
C SER A 2 4.95 16.44 7.88
N THR A 3 4.44 17.34 7.04
CA THR A 3 4.22 17.12 5.61
C THR A 3 5.58 17.05 4.91
N ARG A 4 6.23 15.89 4.96
CA ARG A 4 7.39 15.62 4.10
C ARG A 4 6.89 15.61 2.65
N PRO A 5 7.48 16.41 1.75
CA PRO A 5 7.10 16.38 0.34
C PRO A 5 7.36 14.97 -0.21
N VAL A 6 6.37 14.43 -0.94
CA VAL A 6 6.50 13.15 -1.65
C VAL A 6 7.66 13.26 -2.63
N THR A 7 8.66 12.40 -2.47
CA THR A 7 9.84 12.37 -3.35
C THR A 7 9.66 11.42 -4.53
N ASP A 8 10.50 11.52 -5.55
CA ASP A 8 10.49 10.56 -6.68
C ASP A 8 10.75 9.12 -6.22
N LYS A 9 11.57 8.95 -5.17
CA LYS A 9 11.78 7.65 -4.53
C LYS A 9 10.49 7.09 -3.92
N ASP A 10 9.67 7.92 -3.27
CA ASP A 10 8.37 7.49 -2.74
C ASP A 10 7.45 7.03 -3.87
N ARG A 11 7.45 7.73 -5.01
CA ARG A 11 6.67 7.35 -6.21
C ARG A 11 7.12 6.01 -6.77
N GLU A 12 8.42 5.77 -6.92
CA GLU A 12 8.95 4.49 -7.39
C GLU A 12 8.61 3.35 -6.42
N MET A 13 8.75 3.57 -5.11
CA MET A 13 8.37 2.59 -4.10
C MET A 13 6.87 2.30 -4.13
N ALA A 14 6.04 3.33 -4.29
CA ALA A 14 4.60 3.17 -4.40
C ALA A 14 4.21 2.41 -5.69
N GLN A 15 4.92 2.59 -6.79
CA GLN A 15 4.75 1.79 -8.01
C GLN A 15 5.16 0.32 -7.79
N LYS A 16 6.28 0.06 -7.10
CA LYS A 16 6.66 -1.31 -6.71
C LYS A 16 5.62 -1.97 -5.80
N CYS A 17 4.97 -1.19 -4.93
CA CYS A 17 3.86 -1.68 -4.10
C CYS A 17 2.69 -2.21 -4.96
N LEU A 18 2.39 -1.57 -6.09
CA LEU A 18 1.36 -2.05 -7.04
C LEU A 18 1.71 -3.38 -7.69
N GLN A 19 3.00 -3.67 -7.87
CA GLN A 19 3.48 -4.95 -8.41
C GLN A 19 3.65 -6.03 -7.34
N CYS A 20 3.41 -5.71 -6.06
CA CYS A 20 3.51 -6.71 -5.00
C CYS A 20 2.34 -7.71 -5.10
N PRO A 21 2.60 -9.01 -5.31
CA PRO A 21 1.54 -10.00 -5.47
C PRO A 21 0.69 -10.14 -4.19
N VAL A 22 1.30 -9.93 -3.02
CA VAL A 22 0.60 -9.98 -1.73
C VAL A 22 -0.35 -8.81 -1.57
N CYS A 23 0.11 -7.58 -1.85
CA CYS A 23 -0.74 -6.38 -1.76
C CYS A 23 -1.84 -6.41 -2.82
N GLY A 24 -1.52 -6.85 -4.04
CA GLY A 24 -2.50 -7.04 -5.12
C GLY A 24 -3.56 -8.08 -4.77
N GLN A 25 -3.17 -9.19 -4.15
CA GLN A 25 -4.13 -10.22 -3.74
C GLN A 25 -4.96 -9.79 -2.52
N ALA A 26 -4.35 -9.11 -1.54
CA ALA A 26 -5.07 -8.50 -0.43
C ALA A 26 -6.11 -7.49 -0.94
N ARG A 27 -5.73 -6.66 -1.92
CA ARG A 27 -6.61 -5.69 -2.57
C ARG A 27 -7.78 -6.34 -3.31
N ARG A 28 -7.52 -7.45 -4.01
CA ARG A 28 -8.55 -8.15 -4.80
C ARG A 28 -9.52 -8.95 -3.93
N THR A 29 -9.01 -9.67 -2.93
CA THR A 29 -9.83 -10.58 -2.12
C THR A 29 -10.49 -9.89 -0.93
N GLN A 30 -9.88 -8.81 -0.38
CA GLN A 30 -10.36 -8.09 0.83
C GLN A 30 -10.63 -8.99 2.05
N ARG A 31 -10.21 -10.26 2.02
CA ARG A 31 -10.53 -11.28 3.02
C ARG A 31 -9.44 -12.36 3.04
N GLY A 32 -9.31 -13.05 4.17
CA GLY A 32 -8.38 -14.16 4.34
C GLY A 32 -6.98 -13.76 4.81
N LEU A 33 -6.09 -14.74 4.82
CA LEU A 33 -4.76 -14.61 5.44
C LEU A 33 -3.88 -13.53 4.79
N ALA A 34 -3.95 -13.36 3.47
CA ALA A 34 -3.20 -12.31 2.76
C ALA A 34 -3.64 -10.90 3.16
N PHE A 35 -4.95 -10.68 3.27
CA PHE A 35 -5.51 -9.40 3.74
C PHE A 35 -5.11 -9.12 5.19
N TRP A 36 -5.22 -10.12 6.07
CA TRP A 36 -4.81 -9.98 7.48
C TRP A 36 -3.31 -9.69 7.62
N PHE A 37 -2.48 -10.37 6.82
CA PHE A 37 -1.05 -10.12 6.77
C PHE A 37 -0.73 -8.69 6.33
N VAL A 38 -1.27 -8.22 5.20
CA VAL A 38 -1.03 -6.85 4.71
C VAL A 38 -1.49 -5.80 5.72
N ARG A 39 -2.68 -5.99 6.30
CA ARG A 39 -3.22 -5.12 7.37
C ARG A 39 -2.33 -5.06 8.60
N THR A 40 -1.61 -6.14 8.90
CA THR A 40 -0.69 -6.20 10.04
C THR A 40 0.66 -5.54 9.71
N ILE A 41 1.20 -5.76 8.50
CA ILE A 41 2.54 -5.27 8.12
C ILE A 41 2.56 -3.83 7.60
N GLU A 42 1.44 -3.29 7.12
CA GLU A 42 1.39 -1.97 6.50
C GLU A 42 1.67 -0.82 7.48
N SER A 43 1.39 -1.02 8.77
CA SER A 43 1.52 0.02 9.80
C SER A 43 2.98 0.30 10.21
N GLY A 44 3.95 -0.50 9.75
CA GLY A 44 5.34 -0.30 10.19
C GLY A 44 6.40 -1.20 9.55
N LEU A 45 6.03 -2.37 9.02
CA LEU A 45 7.00 -3.35 8.51
C LEU A 45 7.33 -3.14 7.03
N CYS A 46 6.36 -2.71 6.21
CA CYS A 46 6.56 -2.58 4.77
C CYS A 46 6.81 -1.13 4.35
N PRO A 47 8.04 -0.75 3.94
CA PRO A 47 8.33 0.60 3.48
C PRO A 47 7.54 0.97 2.22
N TYR A 48 7.21 -0.01 1.38
CA TYR A 48 6.42 0.19 0.16
C TYR A 48 4.96 0.55 0.46
N CYS A 49 4.33 -0.08 1.46
CA CYS A 49 2.97 0.27 1.86
C CYS A 49 2.89 1.70 2.40
N GLN A 50 3.89 2.11 3.18
CA GLN A 50 3.99 3.49 3.68
C GLN A 50 4.19 4.49 2.55
N ALA A 51 5.06 4.18 1.58
CA ALA A 51 5.26 5.02 0.40
C ALA A 51 3.96 5.12 -0.42
N TYR A 52 3.24 4.01 -0.60
CA TYR A 52 1.94 3.99 -1.27
C TYR A 52 0.91 4.88 -0.57
N GLU A 53 0.81 4.81 0.76
CA GLU A 53 -0.09 5.65 1.54
C GLU A 53 0.28 7.14 1.46
N ARG A 54 1.57 7.49 1.46
CA ARG A 54 2.02 8.88 1.28
C ARG A 54 1.73 9.42 -0.12
N VAL A 55 1.91 8.60 -1.16
CA VAL A 55 1.75 9.00 -2.56
C VAL A 55 0.27 9.04 -2.96
N TYR A 56 -0.49 8.01 -2.62
CA TYR A 56 -1.88 7.84 -3.06
C TYR A 56 -2.92 8.23 -2.00
N GLY A 57 -2.51 8.52 -0.77
CA GLY A 57 -3.41 8.92 0.31
C GLY A 57 -4.37 7.81 0.78
N ARG A 58 -4.09 6.54 0.45
CA ARG A 58 -4.93 5.38 0.78
C ARG A 58 -4.09 4.15 1.09
N LYS A 59 -4.64 3.19 1.81
CA LYS A 59 -3.93 1.96 2.19
C LYS A 59 -3.72 1.05 0.97
N ALA A 60 -2.59 0.33 0.96
CA ALA A 60 -2.23 -0.54 -0.17
C ALA A 60 -3.23 -1.67 -0.41
N HIS A 61 -3.87 -2.14 0.67
CA HIS A 61 -4.88 -3.19 0.63
C HIS A 61 -6.28 -2.68 0.32
N GLU A 62 -6.56 -1.37 0.29
CA GLU A 62 -7.91 -0.89 0.00
C GLU A 62 -8.30 -1.17 -1.46
N PRO A 63 -9.55 -1.60 -1.71
CA PRO A 63 -10.01 -1.89 -3.05
C PRO A 63 -9.96 -0.59 -3.87
N VAL A 64 -9.50 -0.68 -5.11
CA VAL A 64 -9.71 0.44 -6.04
C VAL A 64 -11.20 0.43 -6.31
N ALA A 65 -11.93 1.43 -5.83
CA ALA A 65 -13.30 1.66 -6.27
C ALA A 65 -13.23 1.90 -7.78
N THR A 66 -13.47 0.86 -8.56
CA THR A 66 -13.88 0.99 -9.96
C THR A 66 -15.34 1.44 -9.90
N GLU A 67 -15.55 2.73 -10.07
CA GLU A 67 -16.83 3.31 -10.50
C GLU A 67 -17.13 2.89 -11.95
#